data_AF-A0A523U934-F1
#
_entry.id   AF-A0A523U934-F1
#
_cell.length_a   1.000
_cell.length_b   1.000
_cell.length_c   1.000
_cell.angle_alpha   90.00
_cell.angle_beta   90.00
_cell.angle_gamma   90.00
#
_symmetry.space_group_name_H-M   'P 1'
#
loop_
_entity.id
_entity.type
_entity.pdbx_description
1 polymer ?
#
loop_
_entity_poly.entity_id
_entity_poly.type
_entity_poly.pdbx_seq_one_letter_code
_entity_poly.pdbx_strand_id
1 'polypeptide(L)'
;MCEFCIQHGEGKKWYLQAKNYSEELFNEERKRFMADFYQKFEKTLVNNMGGLDKLIAADPAAAKAMLPSIVEQYKKEHWGQVVPLEEIEQILDMSLSVVRLPCACRSALQGRYDARYCFGVTTFQPSWAAILQYPDWSADLEVLTVEEAKKAIQKHDRNGLVHTVWTFITPFIGGICNCTVNECLALKMRSRLGLPLFFKAEYVASIDWESCNGCRDCMKLCNFGAISYSASLHKCYINQFQCYGCGVCRAMCREDAITLRDRNAILALAKEW
;
A
#
# COMPACT_ATOMS: atom_id res chain seq x y z
N MET A 1 -6.51 1.35 -16.72
CA MET A 1 -6.50 2.14 -15.47
C MET A 1 -7.35 1.41 -14.46
N CYS A 2 -7.03 1.50 -13.18
CA CYS A 2 -7.84 0.90 -12.13
C CYS A 2 -9.23 1.58 -12.00
N GLU A 3 -10.14 0.96 -11.27
CA GLU A 3 -11.49 1.46 -11.04
C GLU A 3 -11.51 2.89 -10.45
N PHE A 4 -10.67 3.16 -9.45
CA PHE A 4 -10.63 4.48 -8.81
C PHE A 4 -10.02 5.54 -9.71
N CYS A 5 -9.07 5.18 -10.57
CA CYS A 5 -8.56 6.09 -11.60
C CYS A 5 -9.69 6.58 -12.54
N ILE A 6 -10.64 5.71 -12.87
CA ILE A 6 -11.81 6.07 -13.68
C ILE A 6 -12.78 6.95 -12.88
N GLN A 7 -13.09 6.58 -11.64
CA GLN A 7 -14.11 7.26 -10.82
C GLN A 7 -13.63 8.59 -10.20
N HIS A 8 -12.36 8.66 -9.82
CA HIS A 8 -11.82 9.72 -8.96
C HIS A 8 -10.53 10.37 -9.51
N GLY A 9 -10.07 9.93 -10.68
CA GLY A 9 -8.81 10.40 -11.27
C GLY A 9 -8.92 11.59 -12.22
N GLU A 10 -10.10 11.89 -12.77
CA GLU A 10 -10.29 12.99 -13.75
C GLU A 10 -9.27 12.93 -14.91
N GLY A 11 -9.08 11.74 -15.49
CA GLY A 11 -8.10 11.50 -16.55
C GLY A 11 -6.66 11.30 -16.07
N LYS A 12 -6.41 11.41 -14.76
CA LYS A 12 -5.14 11.06 -14.10
C LYS A 12 -5.29 9.78 -13.27
N LYS A 13 -4.20 9.33 -12.68
CA LYS A 13 -4.24 8.31 -11.63
C LYS A 13 -4.88 8.91 -10.39
N TRP A 14 -5.81 8.23 -9.76
CA TRP A 14 -6.62 8.82 -8.67
C TRP A 14 -5.77 9.31 -7.50
N TYR A 15 -4.69 8.61 -7.17
CA TYR A 15 -3.75 9.02 -6.13
C TYR A 15 -2.79 10.14 -6.55
N LEU A 16 -2.77 10.54 -7.83
CA LEU A 16 -2.05 11.74 -8.28
C LEU A 16 -2.99 12.94 -8.49
N GLN A 17 -4.20 12.85 -7.93
CA GLN A 17 -5.19 13.90 -8.03
C GLN A 17 -5.37 14.61 -6.67
N ALA A 18 -4.90 15.86 -6.59
CA ALA A 18 -4.81 16.66 -5.37
C ALA A 18 -6.15 16.82 -4.64
N LYS A 19 -7.29 16.89 -5.36
CA LYS A 19 -8.61 16.97 -4.72
C LYS A 19 -8.91 15.79 -3.78
N ASN A 20 -8.30 14.63 -4.01
CA ASN A 20 -8.46 13.45 -3.16
C ASN A 20 -7.73 13.58 -1.81
N TYR A 21 -7.00 14.68 -1.59
CA TYR A 21 -6.28 15.01 -0.35
C TYR A 21 -6.76 16.35 0.24
N SER A 22 -7.88 16.89 -0.27
CA SER A 22 -8.33 18.25 -0.01
C SER A 22 -9.07 18.39 1.32
N GLU A 23 -9.13 19.63 1.81
CA GLU A 23 -9.89 20.00 3.00
C GLU A 23 -11.40 19.77 2.80
N GLU A 24 -11.90 19.96 1.58
CA GLU A 24 -13.32 19.75 1.23
C GLU A 24 -13.78 18.32 1.53
N LEU A 25 -12.94 17.34 1.21
CA LEU A 25 -13.25 15.95 1.55
C LEU A 25 -13.09 15.67 3.04
N PHE A 26 -12.30 16.46 3.76
CA PHE A 26 -11.93 16.23 5.15
C PHE A 26 -12.98 16.68 6.18
N ASN A 27 -14.20 16.16 6.02
CA ASN A 27 -15.35 16.45 6.86
C ASN A 27 -15.36 15.67 8.19
N GLU A 28 -16.29 16.01 9.10
CA GLU A 28 -16.40 15.39 10.43
C GLU A 28 -16.63 13.88 10.44
N GLU A 29 -17.28 13.34 9.41
CA GLU A 29 -17.46 11.89 9.27
C GLU A 29 -16.11 11.20 9.07
N ARG A 30 -15.28 11.69 8.15
CA ARG A 30 -13.94 11.17 7.90
C ARG A 30 -13.02 11.34 9.10
N LYS A 31 -13.07 12.49 9.78
CA LYS A 31 -12.30 12.74 11.00
C LYS A 31 -12.62 11.70 12.08
N ARG A 32 -13.91 11.41 12.31
CA ARG A 32 -14.34 10.39 13.26
C ARG A 32 -13.91 8.98 12.82
N PHE A 33 -14.08 8.64 11.54
CA PHE A 33 -13.65 7.35 11.01
C PHE A 33 -12.14 7.14 11.20
N MET A 34 -11.33 8.16 10.93
CA MET A 34 -9.88 8.11 11.12
C MET A 34 -9.48 7.97 12.58
N ALA A 35 -10.09 8.76 13.47
CA ALA A 35 -9.85 8.63 14.92
C ALA A 35 -10.20 7.22 15.40
N ASP A 36 -11.36 6.70 15.01
CA ASP A 36 -11.79 5.34 15.34
C ASP A 36 -10.86 4.27 14.76
N PHE A 37 -10.41 4.45 13.51
CA PHE A 37 -9.49 3.54 12.85
C PHE A 37 -8.23 3.36 13.69
N TYR A 38 -7.58 4.44 14.13
CA TYR A 38 -6.34 4.34 14.91
C TYR A 38 -6.59 3.88 16.35
N GLN A 39 -7.62 4.40 17.02
CA GLN A 39 -7.92 4.07 18.42
C GLN A 39 -8.37 2.61 18.61
N LYS A 40 -9.18 2.12 17.69
CA LYS A 40 -9.80 0.79 17.79
C LYS A 40 -9.10 -0.21 16.90
N PHE A 41 -8.00 0.14 16.21
CA PHE A 41 -7.36 -0.71 15.20
C PHE A 41 -7.11 -2.12 15.72
N GLU A 42 -6.41 -2.25 16.84
CA GLU A 42 -6.03 -3.53 17.43
C GLU A 42 -7.26 -4.35 17.85
N LYS A 43 -8.21 -3.71 18.56
CA LYS A 43 -9.44 -4.38 19.01
C LYS A 43 -10.30 -4.85 17.83
N THR A 44 -10.50 -3.97 16.84
CA THR A 44 -11.23 -4.28 15.60
C THR A 44 -10.55 -5.40 14.84
N LEU A 45 -9.22 -5.38 14.76
CA LEU A 45 -8.43 -6.40 14.11
C LEU A 45 -8.61 -7.77 14.77
N VAL A 46 -8.44 -7.84 16.09
CA VAL A 46 -8.57 -9.09 16.87
C VAL A 46 -9.98 -9.66 16.71
N ASN A 47 -11.01 -8.82 16.81
CA ASN A 47 -12.40 -9.26 16.68
C ASN A 47 -12.72 -9.75 15.27
N ASN A 48 -12.35 -8.98 14.25
CA ASN A 48 -12.65 -9.30 12.85
C ASN A 48 -11.89 -10.55 12.39
N MET A 49 -10.59 -10.65 12.68
CA MET A 49 -9.82 -11.85 12.33
C MET A 49 -10.27 -13.07 13.11
N GLY A 50 -10.56 -12.94 14.40
CA GLY A 50 -11.06 -14.06 15.21
C GLY A 50 -12.41 -14.58 14.72
N GLY A 51 -13.32 -13.69 14.31
CA GLY A 51 -14.59 -14.06 13.69
C GLY A 51 -14.41 -14.74 12.34
N LEU A 52 -13.56 -14.18 11.48
CA LEU A 52 -13.30 -14.73 10.15
C LEU A 52 -12.60 -16.10 10.22
N ASP A 53 -11.62 -16.27 11.11
CA ASP A 53 -10.94 -17.56 11.31
C ASP A 53 -11.90 -18.64 11.81
N LYS A 54 -12.83 -18.30 12.72
CA LYS A 54 -13.89 -19.22 13.15
C LYS A 54 -14.82 -19.59 12.00
N LEU A 55 -15.21 -18.63 11.17
CA LEU A 55 -16.06 -18.90 10.01
C LEU A 55 -15.35 -19.79 8.99
N ILE A 56 -14.07 -19.52 8.68
CA ILE A 56 -13.27 -20.35 7.77
C ILE A 56 -13.17 -21.79 8.30
N ALA A 57 -12.97 -21.95 9.61
CA ALA A 57 -12.89 -23.29 10.20
C ALA A 57 -14.22 -24.05 10.17
N ALA A 58 -15.35 -23.34 10.33
CA ALA A 58 -16.69 -23.94 10.35
C ALA A 58 -17.26 -24.20 8.95
N ASP A 59 -17.13 -23.23 8.04
CA ASP A 59 -17.67 -23.26 6.68
C ASP A 59 -16.78 -22.44 5.70
N PRO A 60 -15.77 -23.09 5.10
CA PRO A 60 -14.89 -22.45 4.12
C PRO A 60 -15.63 -21.90 2.88
N ALA A 61 -16.74 -22.53 2.48
CA ALA A 61 -17.49 -22.11 1.31
C ALA A 61 -18.27 -20.83 1.58
N ALA A 62 -18.93 -20.73 2.74
CA ALA A 62 -19.57 -19.50 3.19
C ALA A 62 -18.54 -18.37 3.38
N ALA A 63 -17.39 -18.65 3.99
CA ALA A 63 -16.31 -17.67 4.13
C ALA A 63 -15.88 -17.11 2.77
N LYS A 64 -15.68 -17.99 1.77
CA LYS A 64 -15.32 -17.60 0.41
C LYS A 64 -16.42 -16.77 -0.28
N ALA A 65 -17.68 -17.13 -0.08
CA ALA A 65 -18.82 -16.41 -0.64
C ALA A 65 -18.97 -14.99 -0.09
N MET A 66 -18.47 -14.71 1.12
CA MET A 66 -18.49 -13.37 1.71
C MET A 66 -17.39 -12.44 1.20
N LEU A 67 -16.30 -12.97 0.63
CA LEU A 67 -15.13 -12.16 0.22
C LEU A 67 -15.49 -11.00 -0.71
N PRO A 68 -16.34 -11.14 -1.74
CA PRO A 68 -16.70 -10.02 -2.62
C PRO A 68 -17.38 -8.87 -1.87
N SER A 69 -18.30 -9.17 -0.96
CA SER A 69 -18.98 -8.15 -0.14
C SER A 69 -18.02 -7.46 0.82
N ILE A 70 -17.05 -8.21 1.37
CA ILE A 70 -15.99 -7.64 2.20
C ILE A 70 -15.15 -6.68 1.36
N VAL A 71 -14.67 -7.11 0.18
CA VAL A 71 -13.91 -6.26 -0.75
C VAL A 71 -14.67 -4.96 -1.06
N GLU A 72 -15.96 -5.07 -1.37
CA GLU A 72 -16.78 -3.92 -1.72
C GLU A 72 -16.98 -2.94 -0.56
N GLN A 73 -17.08 -3.45 0.68
CA GLN A 73 -17.10 -2.60 1.87
C GLN A 73 -15.77 -1.88 2.06
N TYR A 74 -14.64 -2.59 1.94
CA TYR A 74 -13.32 -1.96 2.07
C TYR A 74 -13.06 -0.93 0.97
N LYS A 75 -13.53 -1.14 -0.26
CA LYS A 75 -13.49 -0.12 -1.33
C LYS A 75 -14.17 1.18 -0.92
N LYS A 76 -15.25 1.14 -0.14
CA LYS A 76 -15.95 2.35 0.33
C LYS A 76 -15.22 3.02 1.49
N GLU A 77 -14.66 2.24 2.40
CA GLU A 77 -14.15 2.74 3.68
C GLU A 77 -12.62 2.91 3.75
N HIS A 78 -11.85 1.90 3.36
CA HIS A 78 -10.40 1.87 3.53
C HIS A 78 -9.74 0.93 2.51
N TRP A 79 -9.44 1.48 1.34
CA TRP A 79 -8.87 0.72 0.21
C TRP A 79 -7.54 1.31 -0.20
N GLY A 80 -6.61 0.42 -0.53
CA GLY A 80 -5.27 0.82 -0.94
C GLY A 80 -5.00 0.72 -2.43
N GLN A 81 -3.85 1.26 -2.84
CA GLN A 81 -3.22 0.90 -4.11
C GLN A 81 -1.71 0.86 -3.93
N VAL A 82 -1.03 -0.12 -4.54
CA VAL A 82 0.44 -0.15 -4.61
C VAL A 82 0.91 0.98 -5.52
N VAL A 83 1.91 1.75 -5.07
CA VAL A 83 2.43 2.92 -5.79
C VAL A 83 3.96 2.84 -5.82
N PRO A 84 4.63 2.95 -6.99
CA PRO A 84 6.09 3.01 -7.06
C PRO A 84 6.66 4.28 -6.42
N LEU A 85 7.94 4.23 -6.04
CA LEU A 85 8.64 5.33 -5.37
C LEU A 85 8.45 6.69 -6.06
N GLU A 86 8.61 6.76 -7.39
CA GLU A 86 8.53 8.02 -8.14
C GLU A 86 7.15 8.68 -8.08
N GLU A 87 6.10 7.88 -7.91
CA GLU A 87 4.74 8.41 -7.77
C GLU A 87 4.42 8.74 -6.32
N ILE A 88 5.03 8.06 -5.35
CA ILE A 88 5.00 8.50 -3.95
C ILE A 88 5.66 9.87 -3.81
N GLU A 89 6.79 10.11 -4.48
CA GLU A 89 7.45 11.42 -4.45
C GLU A 89 6.56 12.52 -5.03
N GLN A 90 5.82 12.24 -6.12
CA GLN A 90 4.81 13.16 -6.66
C GLN A 90 3.66 13.44 -5.68
N ILE A 91 3.22 12.44 -4.91
CA ILE A 91 2.22 12.63 -3.84
C ILE A 91 2.76 13.58 -2.76
N LEU A 92 4.01 13.38 -2.36
CA LEU A 92 4.65 14.25 -1.37
C LEU A 92 4.82 15.67 -1.91
N ASP A 93 5.14 15.84 -3.20
CA ASP A 93 5.29 17.16 -3.84
C ASP A 93 3.99 17.98 -3.86
N MET A 94 2.84 17.34 -3.96
CA MET A 94 1.55 18.03 -3.85
C MET A 94 1.07 18.20 -2.40
N SER A 95 1.75 17.61 -1.41
CA SER A 95 1.32 17.64 -0.02
C SER A 95 1.80 18.92 0.69
N LEU A 96 0.88 19.60 1.39
CA LEU A 96 1.22 20.73 2.26
C LEU A 96 1.50 20.27 3.69
N SER A 97 0.96 19.14 4.15
CA SER A 97 1.25 18.60 5.48
C SER A 97 1.66 17.14 5.35
N VAL A 98 2.79 16.79 5.96
CA VAL A 98 3.28 15.40 6.05
C VAL A 98 3.59 15.09 7.51
N VAL A 99 2.92 14.08 8.07
CA VAL A 99 3.14 13.62 9.45
C VAL A 99 3.52 12.15 9.43
N ARG A 100 4.66 11.79 10.00
CA ARG A 100 5.03 10.41 10.22
C ARG A 100 4.52 9.94 11.58
N LEU A 101 3.84 8.80 11.59
CA LEU A 101 3.14 8.27 12.76
C LEU A 101 3.45 6.79 12.99
N PRO A 102 3.25 6.29 14.22
CA PRO A 102 3.32 4.86 14.50
C PRO A 102 2.41 4.01 13.61
N CYS A 103 2.88 2.81 13.27
CA CYS A 103 2.18 1.91 12.37
C CYS A 103 1.21 1.02 13.15
N ALA A 104 -0.10 1.30 13.03
CA ALA A 104 -1.16 0.54 13.68
C ALA A 104 -1.07 -0.98 13.43
N CYS A 105 -0.69 -1.39 12.20
CA CYS A 105 -0.48 -2.80 11.86
C CYS A 105 0.67 -3.44 12.63
N ARG A 106 1.83 -2.78 12.76
CA ARG A 106 2.98 -3.32 13.49
C ARG A 106 2.73 -3.34 14.99
N SER A 107 2.02 -2.35 15.51
CA SER A 107 1.57 -2.33 16.89
C SER A 107 0.68 -3.54 17.18
N ALA A 108 -0.39 -3.73 16.39
CA ALA A 108 -1.35 -4.81 16.63
C ALA A 108 -0.81 -6.22 16.32
N LEU A 109 0.05 -6.37 15.29
CA LEU A 109 0.55 -7.70 14.88
C LEU A 109 1.86 -8.12 15.55
N GLN A 110 2.66 -7.17 16.03
CA GLN A 110 4.02 -7.43 16.52
C GLN A 110 4.32 -6.77 17.87
N GLY A 111 3.38 -6.03 18.46
CA GLY A 111 3.63 -5.27 19.69
C GLY A 111 4.66 -4.15 19.53
N ARG A 112 4.92 -3.70 18.29
CA ARG A 112 5.89 -2.62 18.00
C ARG A 112 5.16 -1.28 17.91
N TYR A 113 5.09 -0.58 19.03
CA TYR A 113 4.35 0.68 19.16
C TYR A 113 5.13 1.93 18.71
N ASP A 114 6.45 1.83 18.57
CA ASP A 114 7.35 2.91 18.15
C ASP A 114 7.70 2.87 16.64
N ALA A 115 7.17 1.89 15.92
CA ALA A 115 7.51 1.65 14.51
C ALA A 115 6.83 2.66 13.57
N ARG A 116 7.59 3.66 13.13
CA ARG A 116 7.13 4.81 12.33
C ARG A 116 7.28 4.59 10.81
N TYR A 117 6.32 3.88 10.22
CA TYR A 117 6.29 3.53 8.78
C TYR A 117 5.05 4.03 8.03
N CYS A 118 4.13 4.68 8.75
CA CYS A 118 2.93 5.28 8.18
C CYS A 118 3.13 6.80 8.10
N PHE A 119 2.61 7.40 7.02
CA PHE A 119 2.67 8.84 6.80
C PHE A 119 1.26 9.36 6.49
N GLY A 120 0.81 10.33 7.28
CA GLY A 120 -0.36 11.14 7.00
C GLY A 120 0.00 12.24 6.01
N VAL A 121 -0.78 12.41 4.94
CA VAL A 121 -0.56 13.41 3.89
C VAL A 121 -1.84 14.15 3.52
N THR A 122 -1.75 15.48 3.34
CA THR A 122 -2.87 16.33 2.87
C THR A 122 -2.37 17.51 2.04
N THR A 123 -3.27 18.10 1.25
CA THR A 123 -3.02 19.32 0.43
C THR A 123 -3.38 20.63 1.13
N PHE A 124 -3.59 20.60 2.44
CA PHE A 124 -3.96 21.77 3.26
C PHE A 124 -3.26 21.71 4.63
N GLN A 125 -3.21 22.84 5.33
CA GLN A 125 -2.66 23.00 6.69
C GLN A 125 -3.60 23.82 7.58
N PRO A 126 -3.62 23.59 8.91
CA PRO A 126 -3.08 22.43 9.63
C PRO A 126 -4.11 21.29 9.64
N SER A 127 -3.72 20.09 9.20
CA SER A 127 -4.69 19.02 8.93
C SER A 127 -4.66 17.86 9.92
N TRP A 128 -3.48 17.39 10.32
CA TRP A 128 -3.33 16.13 11.07
C TRP A 128 -3.25 16.30 12.59
N ALA A 129 -2.60 17.36 13.06
CA ALA A 129 -2.35 17.61 14.48
C ALA A 129 -3.64 17.77 15.31
N ALA A 130 -4.74 18.19 14.67
CA ALA A 130 -6.03 18.35 15.34
C ALA A 130 -6.81 17.02 15.50
N ILE A 131 -6.53 16.01 14.68
CA ILE A 131 -7.30 14.76 14.62
C ILE A 131 -6.55 13.58 15.25
N LEU A 132 -5.23 13.59 15.18
CA LEU A 132 -4.37 12.60 15.83
C LEU A 132 -4.01 12.98 17.28
N GLN A 133 -4.83 13.82 17.94
CA GLN A 133 -4.63 14.20 19.35
C GLN A 133 -4.72 13.01 20.31
N TYR A 134 -5.28 11.87 19.86
CA TYR A 134 -5.53 10.69 20.66
C TYR A 134 -5.58 9.42 19.77
N PRO A 135 -4.98 8.26 20.12
CA PRO A 135 -4.38 7.89 21.41
C PRO A 135 -3.05 8.61 21.65
N ASP A 136 -2.39 8.39 22.79
CA ASP A 136 -1.16 9.04 23.30
C ASP A 136 0.10 8.97 22.38
N TRP A 137 -0.10 8.86 21.06
CA TRP A 137 0.87 9.02 20.00
C TRP A 137 1.16 10.49 19.71
N SER A 138 0.43 11.44 20.31
CA SER A 138 0.64 12.88 20.07
C SER A 138 2.05 13.33 20.46
N ALA A 139 2.69 12.64 21.42
CA ALA A 139 4.10 12.81 21.77
C ALA A 139 5.09 12.17 20.73
N ASP A 140 4.58 11.33 19.83
CA ASP A 140 5.34 10.51 18.89
C ASP A 140 5.10 10.85 17.40
N LEU A 141 4.23 11.81 17.12
CA LEU A 141 4.02 12.34 15.77
C LEU A 141 5.23 13.16 15.36
N GLU A 142 5.75 12.87 14.18
CA GLU A 142 6.82 13.67 13.59
C GLU A 142 6.28 14.44 12.40
N VAL A 143 6.24 15.77 12.51
CA VAL A 143 5.96 16.64 11.37
C VAL A 143 7.21 16.71 10.53
N LEU A 144 7.11 16.32 9.27
CA LEU A 144 8.24 16.27 8.35
C LEU A 144 8.06 17.29 7.22
N THR A 145 9.17 17.85 6.78
CA THR A 145 9.21 18.48 5.45
C THR A 145 9.02 17.42 4.36
N VAL A 146 8.60 17.85 3.16
CA VAL A 146 8.50 16.98 1.98
C VAL A 146 9.83 16.26 1.72
N GLU A 147 10.96 16.96 1.83
CA GLU A 147 12.29 16.38 1.60
C GLU A 147 12.70 15.34 2.65
N GLU A 148 12.37 15.55 3.92
CA GLU A 148 12.60 14.54 4.97
C GLU A 148 11.73 13.29 4.75
N ALA A 149 10.48 13.48 4.35
CA ALA A 149 9.58 12.38 4.05
C ALA A 149 10.07 11.57 2.82
N LYS A 150 10.50 12.24 1.75
CA LYS A 150 11.11 11.59 0.57
C LYS A 150 12.31 10.75 0.97
N LYS A 151 13.26 11.32 1.73
CA LYS A 151 14.45 10.58 2.22
C LYS A 151 14.08 9.35 3.05
N ALA A 152 13.08 9.46 3.92
CA ALA A 152 12.60 8.34 4.73
C ALA A 152 12.00 7.23 3.87
N ILE A 153 11.15 7.57 2.90
CA ILE A 153 10.49 6.60 2.01
C ILE A 153 11.49 5.97 1.03
N GLN A 154 12.44 6.72 0.47
CA GLN A 154 13.53 6.17 -0.32
C GLN A 154 14.36 5.14 0.46
N LYS A 155 14.57 5.37 1.77
CA LYS A 155 15.22 4.37 2.64
C LYS A 155 14.35 3.13 2.82
N HIS A 156 13.03 3.28 2.92
CA HIS A 156 12.10 2.15 2.97
C HIS A 156 12.11 1.33 1.68
N ASP A 157 12.13 1.98 0.51
CA ASP A 157 12.20 1.33 -0.80
C ASP A 157 13.45 0.44 -0.92
N ARG A 158 14.63 1.00 -0.59
CA ARG A 158 15.91 0.26 -0.53
C ARG A 158 15.90 -0.92 0.45
N ASN A 159 15.08 -0.84 1.49
CA ASN A 159 14.92 -1.89 2.49
C ASN A 159 13.89 -2.97 2.09
N GLY A 160 13.29 -2.86 0.89
CA GLY A 160 12.38 -3.88 0.39
C GLY A 160 10.89 -3.64 0.72
N LEU A 161 10.55 -2.47 1.24
CA LEU A 161 9.18 -2.17 1.66
C LEU A 161 8.33 -1.71 0.48
N VAL A 162 7.12 -2.24 0.40
CA VAL A 162 6.14 -1.84 -0.61
C VAL A 162 5.43 -0.58 -0.14
N HIS A 163 5.35 0.41 -1.03
CA HIS A 163 4.58 1.64 -0.79
C HIS A 163 3.14 1.49 -1.26
N THR A 164 2.21 1.99 -0.46
CA THR A 164 0.78 1.99 -0.75
C THR A 164 0.15 3.27 -0.26
N VAL A 165 -0.83 3.77 -1.00
CA VAL A 165 -1.75 4.83 -0.54
C VAL A 165 -3.03 4.20 0.02
N TRP A 166 -3.73 4.89 0.92
CA TRP A 166 -4.91 4.38 1.61
C TRP A 166 -6.01 5.43 1.78
N THR A 167 -7.24 5.05 1.48
CA THR A 167 -8.41 5.91 1.71
C THR A 167 -8.88 5.91 3.16
N PHE A 168 -9.49 7.00 3.61
CA PHE A 168 -10.28 7.05 4.83
C PHE A 168 -11.66 7.58 4.47
N ILE A 169 -12.56 6.66 4.14
CA ILE A 169 -13.79 6.86 3.36
C ILE A 169 -13.44 7.41 1.97
N THR A 170 -13.48 6.52 0.98
CA THR A 170 -13.18 6.81 -0.42
C THR A 170 -14.00 8.03 -0.92
N PRO A 171 -13.38 8.99 -1.65
CA PRO A 171 -12.04 8.94 -2.24
C PRO A 171 -10.95 9.66 -1.45
N PHE A 172 -11.20 10.08 -0.19
CA PHE A 172 -10.20 10.82 0.57
C PHE A 172 -9.00 9.93 0.89
N ILE A 173 -7.82 10.32 0.42
CA ILE A 173 -6.54 9.68 0.71
C ILE A 173 -5.92 10.41 1.88
N GLY A 174 -5.67 9.67 2.96
CA GLY A 174 -4.98 10.20 4.12
C GLY A 174 -3.67 9.51 4.43
N GLY A 175 -3.45 8.28 3.96
CA GLY A 175 -2.32 7.46 4.41
C GLY A 175 -1.40 7.02 3.29
N ILE A 176 -0.10 7.09 3.54
CA ILE A 176 0.93 6.32 2.85
C ILE A 176 1.49 5.28 3.83
N CYS A 177 1.51 4.02 3.42
CA CYS A 177 2.02 2.90 4.20
C CYS A 177 3.21 2.24 3.50
N ASN A 178 4.22 1.85 4.30
CA ASN A 178 5.49 1.29 3.83
C ASN A 178 5.76 -0.03 4.57
N CYS A 179 5.50 -1.17 3.95
CA CYS A 179 5.54 -2.45 4.66
C CYS A 179 5.98 -3.64 3.80
N THR A 180 6.38 -4.73 4.45
CA THR A 180 6.54 -6.05 3.83
C THR A 180 5.33 -6.95 4.12
N VAL A 181 5.22 -8.09 3.43
CA VAL A 181 4.17 -9.10 3.67
C VAL A 181 4.19 -9.67 5.09
N ASN A 182 5.33 -9.59 5.77
CA ASN A 182 5.49 -10.10 7.13
C ASN A 182 4.82 -9.19 8.19
N GLU A 183 4.70 -7.90 7.88
CA GLU A 183 4.35 -6.84 8.83
C GLU A 183 3.04 -6.14 8.47
N CYS A 184 2.67 -6.13 7.19
CA CYS A 184 1.44 -5.53 6.71
C CYS A 184 0.25 -6.47 6.89
N LEU A 185 -0.79 -5.99 7.57
CA LEU A 185 -2.04 -6.72 7.66
C LEU A 185 -2.66 -6.99 6.29
N ALA A 186 -2.77 -5.96 5.45
CA ALA A 186 -3.40 -6.07 4.15
C ALA A 186 -2.67 -7.05 3.21
N LEU A 187 -1.33 -6.99 3.15
CA LEU A 187 -0.56 -7.96 2.36
C LEU A 187 -0.72 -9.39 2.91
N LYS A 188 -0.79 -9.54 4.24
CA LYS A 188 -0.99 -10.84 4.88
C LYS A 188 -2.39 -11.41 4.61
N MET A 189 -3.44 -10.58 4.63
CA MET A 189 -4.81 -11.00 4.28
C MET A 189 -4.88 -11.51 2.84
N ARG A 190 -4.24 -10.83 1.90
CA ARG A 190 -4.10 -11.31 0.53
C ARG A 190 -3.42 -12.68 0.47
N SER A 191 -2.27 -12.83 1.13
CA SER A 191 -1.49 -14.07 1.06
C SER A 191 -2.14 -15.25 1.78
N ARG A 192 -2.87 -15.01 2.87
CA ARG A 192 -3.49 -16.05 3.70
C ARG A 192 -4.88 -16.45 3.20
N LEU A 193 -5.68 -15.46 2.80
CA LEU A 193 -7.11 -15.64 2.52
C LEU A 193 -7.50 -15.38 1.06
N GLY A 194 -6.55 -14.93 0.23
CA GLY A 194 -6.87 -14.48 -1.13
C GLY A 194 -7.76 -13.24 -1.16
N LEU A 195 -7.81 -12.47 -0.07
CA LEU A 195 -8.61 -11.25 0.06
C LEU A 195 -7.76 -10.03 -0.33
N PRO A 196 -7.91 -9.47 -1.55
CA PRO A 196 -7.26 -8.22 -1.91
C PRO A 196 -7.92 -7.06 -1.16
N LEU A 197 -7.11 -6.22 -0.51
CA LEU A 197 -7.58 -5.00 0.17
C LEU A 197 -7.02 -3.72 -0.48
N PHE A 198 -6.45 -3.88 -1.68
CA PHE A 198 -5.81 -2.82 -2.44
C PHE A 198 -5.64 -3.25 -3.89
N PHE A 199 -5.55 -2.27 -4.79
CA PHE A 199 -5.19 -2.50 -6.19
C PHE A 199 -3.67 -2.71 -6.37
N LYS A 200 -3.31 -3.46 -7.41
CA LYS A 200 -1.95 -3.43 -7.98
C LYS A 200 -1.59 -2.02 -8.48
N ALA A 201 -0.31 -1.75 -8.64
CA ALA A 201 0.15 -0.53 -9.28
C ALA A 201 -0.31 -0.48 -10.75
N GLU A 202 -0.32 0.74 -11.30
CA GLU A 202 -0.51 0.99 -12.74
C GLU A 202 0.67 0.47 -13.60
N TYR A 203 1.63 -0.24 -12.99
CA TYR A 203 2.81 -0.79 -13.62
C TYR A 203 2.98 -2.29 -13.36
N VAL A 204 3.81 -2.93 -14.17
CA VAL A 204 4.36 -4.27 -13.96
C VAL A 204 5.86 -4.26 -14.18
N ALA A 205 6.57 -5.09 -13.40
CA ALA A 205 8.00 -5.24 -13.59
C ALA A 205 8.31 -6.15 -14.79
N SER A 206 9.44 -5.88 -15.45
CA SER A 206 10.00 -6.67 -16.54
C SER A 206 11.52 -6.78 -16.34
N ILE A 207 12.11 -7.91 -16.74
CA ILE A 207 13.55 -8.15 -16.65
C ILE A 207 14.11 -8.19 -18.06
N ASP A 208 15.15 -7.38 -18.31
CA ASP A 208 16.04 -7.55 -19.45
C ASP A 208 17.00 -8.72 -19.19
N TRP A 209 16.91 -9.74 -20.04
CA TRP A 209 17.66 -10.98 -19.87
C TRP A 209 19.13 -10.84 -20.28
N GLU A 210 19.46 -9.88 -21.13
CA GLU A 210 20.85 -9.63 -21.52
C GLU A 210 21.62 -9.07 -20.33
N SER A 211 21.07 -8.06 -19.66
CA SER A 211 21.67 -7.42 -18.49
C SER A 211 21.57 -8.26 -17.20
N CYS A 212 20.59 -9.17 -17.09
CA CYS A 212 20.42 -9.97 -15.86
C CYS A 212 21.56 -10.97 -15.66
N ASN A 213 22.33 -10.86 -14.59
CA ASN A 213 23.40 -11.81 -14.26
C ASN A 213 22.94 -13.06 -13.47
N GLY A 214 21.65 -13.17 -13.15
CA GLY A 214 21.09 -14.34 -12.44
C GLY A 214 21.42 -14.42 -10.94
N CYS A 215 21.81 -13.31 -10.28
CA CYS A 215 22.16 -13.29 -8.85
C CYS A 215 21.03 -13.64 -7.86
N ARG A 216 19.77 -13.60 -8.31
CA ARG A 216 18.55 -13.98 -7.55
C ARG A 216 18.19 -13.08 -6.38
N ASP A 217 18.83 -11.93 -6.19
CA ASP A 217 18.49 -11.03 -5.08
C ASP A 217 17.08 -10.45 -5.19
N CYS A 218 16.62 -10.17 -6.42
CA CYS A 218 15.25 -9.73 -6.67
C CYS A 218 14.18 -10.73 -6.17
N MET A 219 14.47 -12.04 -6.21
CA MET A 219 13.53 -13.07 -5.75
C MET A 219 13.28 -12.98 -4.24
N LYS A 220 14.34 -12.73 -3.46
CA LYS A 220 14.26 -12.66 -1.99
C LYS A 220 13.40 -11.51 -1.49
N LEU A 221 13.28 -10.45 -2.29
CA LEU A 221 12.56 -9.21 -1.95
C LEU A 221 11.12 -9.18 -2.45
N CYS A 222 10.71 -10.13 -3.29
CA CYS A 222 9.38 -10.10 -3.87
C CYS A 222 8.31 -10.48 -2.84
N ASN A 223 7.61 -9.49 -2.29
CA ASN A 223 6.49 -9.64 -1.35
C ASN A 223 5.25 -10.35 -1.95
N PHE A 224 5.28 -10.69 -3.24
CA PHE A 224 4.16 -11.22 -4.01
C PHE A 224 4.45 -12.57 -4.66
N GLY A 225 5.67 -13.10 -4.52
CA GLY A 225 6.07 -14.38 -5.13
C GLY A 225 6.08 -14.36 -6.66
N ALA A 226 6.20 -13.18 -7.28
CA ALA A 226 6.09 -13.01 -8.72
C ALA A 226 7.41 -13.29 -9.49
N ILE A 227 8.52 -13.56 -8.81
CA ILE A 227 9.84 -13.68 -9.43
C ILE A 227 10.39 -15.08 -9.19
N SER A 228 10.83 -15.72 -10.27
CA SER A 228 11.39 -17.07 -10.29
C SER A 228 12.74 -17.08 -11.01
N TYR A 229 13.48 -18.18 -10.89
CA TYR A 229 14.77 -18.38 -11.56
C TYR A 229 14.73 -19.60 -12.47
N SER A 230 15.21 -19.44 -13.70
CA SER A 230 15.40 -20.52 -14.64
C SER A 230 16.80 -21.11 -14.49
N ALA A 231 16.88 -22.37 -14.06
CA ALA A 231 18.15 -23.07 -13.93
C ALA A 231 18.85 -23.32 -15.28
N SER A 232 18.08 -23.53 -16.35
CA SER A 232 18.62 -23.78 -17.69
C SER A 232 19.16 -22.50 -18.34
N LEU A 233 18.50 -21.36 -18.13
CA LEU A 233 18.89 -20.08 -18.71
C LEU A 233 19.87 -19.31 -17.83
N HIS A 234 19.98 -19.68 -16.55
CA HIS A 234 20.70 -18.93 -15.52
C HIS A 234 20.21 -17.48 -15.37
N LYS A 235 18.90 -17.24 -15.59
CA LYS A 235 18.27 -15.91 -15.50
C LYS A 235 17.05 -15.91 -14.58
N CYS A 236 16.76 -14.77 -13.99
CA CYS A 236 15.49 -14.52 -13.31
C CYS A 236 14.41 -14.11 -14.31
N TYR A 237 13.15 -14.42 -14.00
CA TYR A 237 11.99 -14.00 -14.78
C TYR A 237 10.84 -13.60 -13.86
N ILE A 238 9.94 -12.75 -14.36
CA ILE A 238 8.81 -12.20 -13.60
C ILE A 238 7.50 -12.69 -14.22
N ASN A 239 6.66 -13.33 -13.40
CA ASN A 239 5.27 -13.57 -13.73
C ASN A 239 4.49 -12.26 -13.56
N GLN A 240 4.17 -11.61 -14.68
CA GLN A 240 3.52 -10.30 -14.67
C GLN A 240 2.07 -10.33 -14.16
N PHE A 241 1.36 -11.47 -14.24
CA PHE A 241 0.03 -11.63 -13.64
C PHE A 241 0.08 -11.59 -12.12
N GLN A 242 1.16 -12.11 -11.52
CA GLN A 242 1.40 -12.06 -10.07
C GLN A 242 2.11 -10.78 -9.63
N CYS A 243 2.63 -9.98 -10.56
CA CYS A 243 3.36 -8.76 -10.24
C CYS A 243 2.43 -7.61 -9.83
N TYR A 244 2.68 -7.05 -8.65
CA TYR A 244 1.95 -5.88 -8.12
C TYR A 244 2.58 -4.54 -8.51
N GLY A 245 3.70 -4.55 -9.25
CA GLY A 245 4.32 -3.33 -9.77
C GLY A 245 4.97 -2.41 -8.74
N CYS A 246 5.30 -2.92 -7.54
CA CYS A 246 5.84 -2.12 -6.43
C CYS A 246 7.23 -1.51 -6.65
N GLY A 247 7.99 -1.93 -7.66
CA GLY A 247 9.32 -1.37 -7.95
C GLY A 247 10.47 -1.81 -7.03
N VAL A 248 10.19 -2.43 -5.88
CA VAL A 248 11.21 -2.87 -4.92
C VAL A 248 12.34 -3.71 -5.55
N CYS A 249 12.01 -4.63 -6.45
CA CYS A 249 13.01 -5.46 -7.12
C CYS A 249 13.94 -4.65 -8.03
N ARG A 250 13.45 -3.58 -8.66
CA ARG A 250 14.24 -2.67 -9.49
C ARG A 250 15.24 -1.90 -8.64
N ALA A 251 14.81 -1.36 -7.50
CA ALA A 251 15.68 -0.56 -6.62
C ALA A 251 16.94 -1.30 -6.13
N MET A 252 16.89 -2.64 -6.10
CA MET A 252 17.98 -3.48 -5.62
C MET A 252 18.77 -4.19 -6.72
N CYS A 253 18.35 -4.09 -7.98
CA CYS A 253 19.04 -4.73 -9.08
C CYS A 253 20.30 -3.94 -9.44
N ARG A 254 21.48 -4.46 -9.08
CA ARG A 254 22.78 -3.81 -9.35
C ARG A 254 23.16 -3.77 -10.83
N GLU A 255 22.51 -4.59 -11.64
CA GLU A 255 22.71 -4.65 -13.10
C GLU A 255 21.72 -3.76 -13.85
N ASP A 256 20.84 -3.03 -13.14
CA ASP A 256 19.74 -2.24 -13.72
C ASP A 256 18.84 -3.01 -14.70
N ALA A 257 18.82 -4.35 -14.58
CA ALA A 257 18.13 -5.23 -15.50
C ALA A 257 16.60 -5.22 -15.34
N ILE A 258 16.04 -4.48 -14.39
CA ILE A 258 14.60 -4.51 -14.07
C ILE A 258 13.97 -3.14 -14.34
N THR A 259 12.90 -3.12 -15.12
CA THR A 259 12.14 -1.90 -15.44
C THR A 259 10.67 -2.04 -15.04
N LEU A 260 10.01 -0.91 -14.76
CA LEU A 260 8.56 -0.84 -14.61
C LEU A 260 7.94 -0.38 -15.93
N ARG A 261 6.98 -1.17 -16.44
CA ARG A 261 6.23 -0.86 -17.67
C ARG A 261 4.78 -0.57 -17.33
N ASP A 262 4.17 0.35 -18.06
CA ASP A 262 2.74 0.64 -17.92
C ASP A 262 1.93 -0.66 -18.10
N ARG A 263 1.08 -0.97 -17.12
CA ARG A 263 0.23 -2.17 -17.14
C ARG A 263 -0.75 -2.14 -18.30
N ASN A 264 -1.28 -0.96 -18.64
CA ASN A 264 -2.26 -0.76 -19.70
C ASN A 264 -1.67 -0.91 -21.10
N ALA A 265 -0.34 -0.74 -21.25
CA ALA A 265 0.35 -1.00 -22.51
C ALA A 265 0.43 -2.51 -22.85
N ILE A 266 0.14 -3.40 -21.89
CA ILE A 266 0.13 -4.85 -22.07
C ILE A 266 -1.31 -5.33 -22.01
N LEU A 267 -1.93 -5.59 -23.17
CA LEU A 267 -3.36 -5.90 -23.30
C LEU A 267 -3.84 -7.02 -22.35
N ALA A 268 -3.04 -8.06 -22.17
CA ALA A 268 -3.37 -9.19 -21.29
C ALA A 268 -3.43 -8.82 -19.79
N LEU A 269 -2.86 -7.68 -19.40
CA LEU A 269 -2.75 -7.23 -18.01
C LEU A 269 -3.61 -5.98 -17.73
N ALA A 270 -4.22 -5.36 -18.74
CA ALA A 270 -4.93 -4.10 -18.61
C ALA A 270 -6.13 -4.14 -17.64
N LYS A 271 -6.68 -5.35 -17.38
CA LYS A 271 -7.78 -5.59 -16.43
C LYS A 271 -7.35 -6.39 -15.19
N GLU A 272 -6.07 -6.67 -15.05
CA GLU A 272 -5.51 -7.44 -13.94
C GLU A 272 -5.12 -6.52 -12.78
N TRP A 273 -6.05 -6.26 -11.86
CA TRP A 273 -5.94 -5.29 -10.75
C TRP A 273 -5.86 -5.91 -9.37
#